data_AF-A0A832GXA1-F1
#
_entry.id   AF-A0A832GXA1-F1
#
_cell.length_a   1.000
_cell.length_b   1.000
_cell.length_c   1.000
_cell.angle_alpha   90.00
_cell.angle_beta   90.00
_cell.angle_gamma   90.00
#
_symmetry.space_group_name_H-M   'P 1'
#
loop_
_entity.id
_entity.type
_entity.pdbx_description
1 polymer ?
#
loop_
_entity_poly.entity_id
_entity_poly.type
_entity_poly.pdbx_seq_one_letter_code
_entity_poly.pdbx_strand_id
1 'polypeptide(L)' 'MLDPFEVLKALHALAAVDEVRAVDIRAFAKILGAPLEEVKEVLSTLSKMDYVSFSGERVYLTEIGVLKISSLFC' A
#
# COMPACT_ATOMS: atom_id res chain seq x y z
N MET A 1 -1.99 15.02 5.26
CA MET A 1 -0.88 14.47 4.49
C MET A 1 -0.60 13.09 5.05
N LEU A 2 -1.23 12.11 4.42
CA LEU A 2 -1.14 10.71 4.75
C LEU A 2 0.31 10.26 4.59
N ASP A 3 0.85 9.68 5.66
CA ASP A 3 2.24 9.25 5.68
C ASP A 3 2.43 7.99 4.81
N PRO A 4 3.40 7.98 3.87
CA PRO A 4 3.62 6.82 3.00
C PRO A 4 3.99 5.54 3.76
N PHE A 5 4.61 5.68 4.94
CA PHE A 5 4.98 4.53 5.75
C PHE A 5 3.78 3.93 6.50
N GLU A 6 2.82 4.74 6.95
CA GLU A 6 1.52 4.23 7.44
C GLU A 6 0.76 3.43 6.37
N VAL A 7 0.80 3.86 5.11
CA VAL A 7 0.19 3.13 3.99
C VAL A 7 0.83 1.76 3.78
N LEU A 8 2.17 1.70 3.76
CA LEU A 8 2.91 0.44 3.65
C LEU A 8 2.58 -0.50 4.82
N LYS A 9 2.61 -0.01 6.07
CA LYS A 9 2.26 -0.80 7.26
C LYS A 9 0.84 -1.34 7.19
N ALA A 10 -0.13 -0.54 6.74
CA ALA A 10 -1.50 -0.98 6.61
C ALA A 10 -1.67 -2.07 5.55
N LEU A 11 -1.01 -1.96 4.39
CA LEU A 11 -1.02 -3.02 3.37
C LEU A 11 -0.43 -4.33 3.90
N HIS A 12 0.68 -4.25 4.64
CA HIS A 12 1.30 -5.41 5.27
C HIS A 12 0.39 -6.04 6.34
N ALA A 13 -0.25 -5.22 7.18
CA ALA A 13 -1.20 -5.69 8.18
C ALA A 13 -2.43 -6.39 7.56
N LEU A 14 -2.83 -5.98 6.36
CA LEU A 14 -3.88 -6.62 5.56
C LEU A 14 -3.40 -7.83 4.75
N ALA A 15 -2.12 -8.23 4.89
CA ALA A 15 -1.48 -9.29 4.12
C ALA A 15 -1.55 -9.09 2.59
N ALA A 16 -1.65 -7.84 2.12
CA ALA A 16 -1.67 -7.48 0.70
C ALA A 16 -0.25 -7.51 0.13
N VAL A 17 0.38 -8.70 0.09
CA VAL A 17 1.82 -8.90 -0.22
C VAL A 17 2.09 -9.52 -1.59
N ASP A 18 1.04 -9.75 -2.38
CA ASP A 18 1.10 -10.27 -3.74
C ASP A 18 -0.18 -9.90 -4.49
N GLU A 19 -0.21 -10.16 -5.81
CA GLU A 19 -1.36 -9.83 -6.66
C GLU A 19 -2.64 -10.59 -6.25
N VAL A 20 -2.52 -11.83 -5.78
CA VAL A 20 -3.67 -12.66 -5.35
C VAL A 20 -4.35 -12.05 -4.13
N ARG A 21 -3.56 -11.43 -3.25
CA ARG A 21 -4.00 -10.78 -2.01
C ARG A 21 -4.21 -9.27 -2.15
N ALA A 22 -4.18 -8.73 -3.36
CA ALA A 22 -4.36 -7.29 -3.58
C ALA A 22 -5.66 -6.77 -2.97
N VAL A 23 -5.64 -5.59 -2.38
CA VAL A 23 -6.80 -4.99 -1.71
C VAL A 23 -7.42 -3.89 -2.55
N ASP A 24 -8.75 -3.80 -2.54
CA ASP A 24 -9.48 -2.73 -3.22
C ASP A 24 -9.10 -1.36 -2.61
N ILE A 25 -8.73 -0.39 -3.46
CA ILE A 25 -8.23 0.91 -3.00
C ILE A 25 -9.32 1.71 -2.27
N ARG A 26 -10.60 1.57 -2.65
CA ARG A 26 -11.71 2.28 -1.98
C ARG A 26 -11.96 1.71 -0.60
N ALA A 27 -11.93 0.38 -0.45
CA ALA A 27 -12.01 -0.29 0.84
C ALA A 27 -10.81 0.07 1.71
N PHE A 28 -9.61 0.08 1.13
CA PHE A 28 -8.38 0.44 1.82
C PHE A 28 -8.40 1.89 2.34
N ALA A 29 -8.88 2.84 1.54
CA ALA A 29 -9.05 4.22 1.98
C ALA A 29 -10.00 4.36 3.18
N LYS A 30 -11.09 3.57 3.20
CA LYS A 30 -12.01 3.52 4.36
C LYS A 30 -11.32 2.97 5.60
N ILE A 31 -10.48 1.94 5.46
CA ILE A 31 -9.72 1.36 6.58
C ILE A 31 -8.74 2.38 7.17
N LEU A 32 -8.07 3.15 6.30
CA LEU A 32 -7.15 4.22 6.71
C LEU A 32 -7.86 5.45 7.28
N GLY A 33 -9.18 5.58 7.12
CA GLY A 33 -9.93 6.77 7.49
C GLY A 33 -9.51 8.01 6.70
N ALA A 34 -8.98 7.84 5.49
CA ALA A 34 -8.41 8.90 4.68
C ALA A 34 -9.21 9.11 3.37
N PRO A 35 -9.21 10.33 2.80
CA PRO A 35 -9.79 10.60 1.49
C PRO A 35 -9.18 9.71 0.40
N LEU A 36 -10.03 9.19 -0.50
CA LEU A 36 -9.60 8.30 -1.59
C LEU A 36 -8.49 8.92 -2.45
N GLU A 37 -8.61 10.21 -2.77
CA GLU A 37 -7.64 10.90 -3.62
C GLU A 37 -6.28 11.04 -2.93
N GLU A 38 -6.25 11.35 -1.62
CA GLU A 38 -5.00 11.40 -0.84
C GLU A 38 -4.32 10.02 -0.78
N VAL A 39 -5.10 8.94 -0.61
CA VAL A 39 -4.58 7.56 -0.66
C VAL A 39 -3.99 7.24 -2.03
N LYS A 40 -4.66 7.62 -3.12
CA LYS A 40 -4.16 7.39 -4.49
C LYS A 40 -2.87 8.15 -4.77
N GLU A 41 -2.74 9.38 -4.31
CA GLU A 41 -1.51 10.17 -4.47
C GLU A 41 -0.32 9.50 -3.78
N VAL A 42 -0.52 9.02 -2.55
CA VAL A 42 0.50 8.31 -1.80
C VAL A 42 0.84 6.96 -2.46
N LEU A 43 -0.16 6.19 -2.86
CA LEU A 43 0.05 4.91 -3.56
C LEU A 43 0.77 5.11 -4.90
N SER A 44 0.46 6.17 -5.65
CA SER A 44 1.18 6.51 -6.88
C SER A 44 2.65 6.83 -6.60
N THR A 45 2.94 7.56 -5.52
CA THR A 45 4.31 7.85 -5.10
C THR A 45 5.05 6.56 -4.71
N LEU A 46 4.44 5.70 -3.92
CA LEU A 46 5.01 4.40 -3.52
C LEU A 46 5.22 3.46 -4.71
N SER A 47 4.35 3.52 -5.72
CA SER A 47 4.47 2.72 -6.94
C SER A 47 5.65 3.16 -7.79
N LYS A 48 5.92 4.47 -7.89
CA LYS A 48 7.14 4.98 -8.55
C LYS A 48 8.44 4.55 -7.88
N MET A 49 8.36 4.13 -6.62
CA MET A 49 9.49 3.60 -5.85
C MET A 49 9.53 2.06 -5.85
N ASP A 50 8.69 1.41 -6.67
CA ASP A 50 8.52 -0.03 -6.75
C ASP A 50 8.14 -0.69 -5.42
N TYR A 51 7.54 0.03 -4.46
CA TYR A 51 7.10 -0.55 -3.18
C TYR A 51 5.70 -1.17 -3.25
N VAL A 52 4.85 -0.67 -4.15
CA VAL A 52 3.50 -1.19 -4.38
C VAL A 52 3.25 -1.35 -5.87
N SER A 53 2.36 -2.28 -6.21
CA SER A 53 1.89 -2.51 -7.58
C SER A 53 0.36 -2.54 -7.61
N PHE A 54 -0.20 -2.29 -8.78
CA PHE A 54 -1.64 -2.21 -9.01
C PHE A 54 -2.11 -3.36 -9.90
N SER A 55 -3.28 -3.91 -9.58
CA SER A 55 -4.03 -4.82 -10.44
C SER A 55 -5.47 -4.28 -10.55
N GLY A 56 -5.70 -3.43 -11.57
CA GLY A 56 -6.93 -2.67 -11.71
C GLY A 56 -7.13 -1.64 -10.58
N GLU A 57 -8.30 -1.65 -9.93
CA GLU A 57 -8.58 -0.82 -8.74
C GLU A 57 -8.06 -1.45 -7.42
N ARG A 58 -7.16 -2.45 -7.50
CA ARG A 58 -6.56 -3.11 -6.35
C ARG A 58 -5.07 -2.80 -6.24
N VAL A 59 -4.54 -2.83 -5.03
CA VAL A 59 -3.14 -2.55 -4.72
C VAL A 59 -2.54 -3.61 -3.80
N TYR A 60 -1.27 -3.92 -4.00
CA TYR A 60 -0.50 -4.85 -3.18
C TYR A 60 0.96 -4.40 -3.05
N LEU A 61 1.65 -4.89 -2.03
CA LEU A 61 3.08 -4.71 -1.85
C LEU A 61 3.86 -5.58 -2.83
N THR A 62 4.89 -5.02 -3.42
CA THR A 62 5.89 -5.79 -4.17
C THR A 62 6.86 -6.47 -3.21
N GLU A 63 7.73 -7.34 -3.73
CA GLU A 63 8.84 -7.90 -2.94
C GLU A 63 9.71 -6.80 -2.31
N ILE A 64 10.00 -5.72 -3.04
CA ILE A 64 10.78 -4.57 -2.54
C ILE A 64 10.03 -3.86 -1.40
N GLY A 65 8.71 -3.67 -1.54
CA GLY A 65 7.88 -3.08 -0.48
C GLY A 65 7.85 -3.92 0.79
N VAL A 66 7.74 -5.25 0.65
CA VAL A 66 7.80 -6.19 1.78
C VAL A 66 9.16 -6.14 2.46
N LEU A 67 10.26 -6.14 1.70
CA LEU A 67 11.61 -6.00 2.25
C LEU A 67 11.79 -4.66 2.97
N LYS A 68 11.26 -3.56 2.41
CA LYS A 68 11.36 -2.23 3.02
C LYS A 68 10.68 -2.19 4.38
N ILE A 69 9.46 -2.73 4.47
CA ILE A 69 8.75 -2.87 5.76
C ILE A 69 9.54 -3.75 6.72
N SER A 70 9.97 -4.92 6.27
CA SER A 70 10.71 -5.87 7.12
C SER A 70 11.99 -5.27 7.70
N SER A 71 12.70 -4.45 6.91
CA SER A 71 13.92 -3.74 7.36
C SER A 71 13.68 -2.68 8.44
N LEU A 72 12.44 -2.25 8.64
CA LEU A 72 12.08 -1.20 9.61
C LEU A 72 11.55 -1.78 10.93
N PHE A 73 11.17 -3.05 10.94
CA PHE A 73 10.73 -3.78 12.14
C PHE A 73 11.82 -4.68 12.73
N CYS A 74 12.97 -4.81 12.06
CA CYS A 74 14.16 -5.53 12.51
C CYS A 74 15.22 -4.59 13.09
#